data_AF-A0A2T2VZ36-F1
#
_entry.id   AF-A0A2T2VZ36-F1
#
_cell.length_a   1.000
_cell.length_b   1.000
_cell.length_c   1.000
_cell.angle_alpha   90.00
_cell.angle_beta   90.00
_cell.angle_gamma   90.00
#
_symmetry.space_group_name_H-M   'P 1'
#
loop_
_entity.id
_entity.type
_entity.pdbx_description
1 polymer ?
#
loop_
_entity_poly.entity_id
_entity_poly.type
_entity_poly.pdbx_seq_one_letter_code
_entity_poly.pdbx_strand_id
1 'polypeptide(L)'
;MASSGSLPAAGTTAPTGDFRVDALLSGTRFGTSGGAEVTFSFVNGLTAPAYQGGYGEVVSELSHAIKTNVRTILKSYIEPLVGLTFTEVSEASGTYGQMRLMFSDAGGQGAYAYAFYPEADDAYNRAEVNSIASDIHLSDAYRDPAVDPRNNFASGPGSHGFTTLIHEIGHALGLKHPGNYNSGPDIAAGPFLPSSLDNLHNTVMTYNLAGSSPTTLMPFDIAALQHLYGAKRVNVGKTTYAFTSTHAFTSGGTAWGGPSPQRLTLVDSGGVDTLNLSALPLTSTGYYIDLRPGGGIAEQSDLNTVTGNTSKGTRFSLDTTIERVINSSSDDTIVANGAVNVFGGYGQAIATGNDIIEGADSRDQLNLSAFASASVGRTRAGSDLVLDLGAERSITIKDYYAAA
;
A
#
# COMPACT_ATOMS: atom_id res chain seq x y z
N MET A 1 -10.64 -18.55 28.01
CA MET A 1 -9.21 -18.85 28.20
C MET A 1 -8.64 -19.10 26.82
N ALA A 2 -8.01 -18.09 26.21
CA ALA A 2 -7.36 -18.24 24.92
C ALA A 2 -6.10 -19.10 25.11
N SER A 3 -5.93 -20.11 24.26
CA SER A 3 -4.84 -21.08 24.40
C SER A 3 -3.49 -20.42 24.19
N SER A 4 -2.62 -20.59 25.18
CA SER A 4 -1.17 -20.47 25.08
C SER A 4 -0.60 -21.30 23.94
N GLY A 5 0.32 -20.73 23.15
CA GLY A 5 1.35 -21.50 22.46
C GLY A 5 0.92 -22.45 21.34
N SER A 6 -0.25 -22.28 20.70
CA SER A 6 -0.48 -22.96 19.43
C SER A 6 0.33 -22.23 18.35
N LEU A 7 1.45 -22.84 17.97
CA LEU A 7 2.17 -22.53 16.74
C LEU A 7 1.17 -22.35 15.59
N PRO A 8 1.36 -21.39 14.68
CA PRO A 8 0.56 -21.32 13.47
C PRO A 8 0.57 -22.71 12.82
N ALA A 9 -0.60 -23.29 12.54
CA ALA A 9 -0.63 -24.47 11.68
C ALA A 9 -0.23 -23.99 10.28
N ALA A 10 1.06 -24.06 9.94
CA ALA A 10 1.57 -23.55 8.67
C ALA A 10 0.72 -24.06 7.50
N GLY A 11 0.19 -23.12 6.72
CA GLY A 11 -0.51 -23.43 5.48
C GLY A 11 0.43 -23.21 4.31
N THR A 12 0.46 -24.14 3.35
CA THR A 12 1.07 -23.90 2.05
C THR A 12 0.12 -23.12 1.16
N THR A 13 0.63 -22.18 0.37
CA THR A 13 -0.18 -21.46 -0.63
C THR A 13 0.23 -21.84 -2.04
N ALA A 14 -0.78 -22.07 -2.90
CA ALA A 14 -0.55 -22.31 -4.32
C ALA A 14 -0.37 -20.97 -5.06
N PRO A 15 0.39 -20.94 -6.16
CA PRO A 15 0.45 -19.79 -7.05
C PRO A 15 -0.94 -19.41 -7.57
N THR A 16 -1.17 -18.11 -7.71
CA THR A 16 -2.40 -17.52 -8.26
C THR A 16 -2.40 -17.51 -9.79
N GLY A 17 -1.23 -17.51 -10.42
CA GLY A 17 -1.06 -17.22 -11.84
C GLY A 17 -0.94 -15.73 -12.16
N ASP A 18 -1.07 -14.85 -11.15
CA ASP A 18 -0.77 -13.43 -11.24
C ASP A 18 0.63 -13.15 -10.68
N PHE A 19 1.57 -12.84 -11.56
CA PHE A 19 2.96 -12.59 -11.16
C PHE A 19 3.11 -11.43 -10.16
N ARG A 20 2.14 -10.49 -10.12
CA ARG A 20 2.14 -9.36 -9.17
C ARG A 20 1.89 -9.82 -7.74
N VAL A 21 1.21 -10.94 -7.57
CA VAL A 21 0.95 -11.58 -6.27
C VAL A 21 1.99 -12.65 -5.99
N ASP A 22 2.22 -13.55 -6.94
CA ASP A 22 3.07 -14.73 -6.76
C ASP A 22 4.52 -14.38 -6.43
N ALA A 23 5.02 -13.24 -6.94
CA ALA A 23 6.36 -12.76 -6.61
C ALA A 23 6.55 -12.39 -5.14
N LEU A 24 5.46 -12.14 -4.41
CA LEU A 24 5.46 -11.77 -2.99
C LEU A 24 5.13 -12.94 -2.06
N LEU A 25 4.71 -14.11 -2.54
CA LEU A 25 4.33 -15.22 -1.65
C LEU A 25 5.58 -15.97 -1.16
N SER A 26 5.78 -16.07 0.15
CA SER A 26 6.86 -16.91 0.73
C SER A 26 6.60 -18.41 0.57
N GLY A 27 5.34 -18.78 0.34
CA GLY A 27 4.86 -20.17 0.34
C GLY A 27 4.28 -20.60 1.70
N THR A 28 4.45 -19.80 2.75
CA THR A 28 4.01 -20.10 4.12
C THR A 28 3.05 -19.03 4.63
N ARG A 29 2.10 -19.41 5.48
CA ARG A 29 1.11 -18.49 6.09
C ARG A 29 0.62 -19.00 7.43
N PHE A 30 0.01 -18.11 8.21
CA PHE A 30 -0.72 -18.52 9.41
C PHE A 30 -1.86 -19.50 9.06
N GLY A 31 -1.98 -20.56 9.87
CA GLY A 31 -3.10 -21.49 9.81
C GLY A 31 -4.40 -20.86 10.28
N THR A 32 -5.46 -21.02 9.50
CA THR A 32 -6.78 -20.43 9.78
C THR A 32 -7.81 -21.47 10.26
N SER A 33 -7.41 -22.74 10.42
CA SER A 33 -8.28 -23.85 10.80
C SER A 33 -8.82 -23.80 12.24
N GLY A 34 -8.21 -23.00 13.11
CA GLY A 34 -8.67 -22.74 14.49
C GLY A 34 -9.38 -21.39 14.68
N GLY A 35 -9.62 -20.65 13.60
CA GLY A 35 -10.02 -19.25 13.61
C GLY A 35 -8.99 -18.38 12.86
N ALA A 36 -9.42 -17.23 12.36
CA ALA A 36 -8.55 -16.28 11.67
C ALA A 36 -7.90 -15.26 12.63
N GLU A 37 -7.70 -15.64 13.89
CA GLU A 37 -7.09 -14.79 14.92
C GLU A 37 -5.57 -15.02 14.96
N VAL A 38 -4.81 -13.93 14.89
CA VAL A 38 -3.36 -13.92 15.12
C VAL A 38 -3.09 -13.12 16.38
N THR A 39 -2.51 -13.77 17.38
CA THR A 39 -2.09 -13.08 18.61
C THR A 39 -0.71 -12.46 18.45
N PHE A 40 -0.48 -11.28 19.02
CA PHE A 40 0.82 -10.64 19.05
C PHE A 40 1.18 -10.14 20.45
N SER A 41 2.47 -10.04 20.75
CA SER A 41 2.95 -9.50 22.02
C SER A 41 4.26 -8.74 21.87
N PHE A 42 4.65 -8.04 22.92
CA PHE A 42 5.89 -7.28 22.97
C PHE A 42 6.81 -7.86 24.04
N VAL A 43 8.03 -8.20 23.63
CA VAL A 43 9.07 -8.64 24.57
C VAL A 43 9.28 -7.58 25.64
N ASN A 44 9.39 -8.01 26.89
CA ASN A 44 9.58 -7.13 28.04
C ASN A 44 10.77 -7.59 28.89
N GLY A 45 11.14 -6.80 29.90
CA GLY A 45 12.30 -7.11 30.75
C GLY A 45 12.23 -8.46 31.48
N LEU A 46 11.05 -9.07 31.64
CA LEU A 46 10.89 -10.40 32.25
C LEU A 46 11.11 -11.53 31.26
N THR A 47 10.71 -11.35 30.00
CA THR A 47 10.78 -12.41 28.97
C THR A 47 12.00 -12.31 28.07
N ALA A 48 12.62 -11.14 27.95
CA ALA A 48 13.83 -10.95 27.15
C ALA A 48 14.97 -11.92 27.52
N PRO A 49 15.30 -12.17 28.81
CA PRO A 49 16.39 -13.10 29.14
C PRO A 49 16.11 -14.57 28.79
N ALA A 50 14.83 -14.92 28.58
CA ALA A 50 14.40 -16.27 28.24
C ALA A 50 14.17 -16.46 26.73
N TYR A 51 14.32 -15.40 25.93
CA TYR A 51 14.22 -15.47 24.49
C TYR A 51 15.40 -16.26 23.91
N GLN A 52 15.13 -17.37 23.24
CA GLN A 52 16.12 -18.16 22.51
C GLN A 52 16.00 -17.79 21.04
N GLY A 53 16.87 -16.90 20.59
CA GLY A 53 16.88 -16.39 19.23
C GLY A 53 17.47 -17.35 18.20
N GLY A 54 17.30 -17.02 16.92
CA GLY A 54 17.89 -17.78 15.83
C GLY A 54 19.43 -17.66 15.78
N TYR A 55 19.96 -16.50 16.20
CA TYR A 55 21.34 -16.08 15.99
C TYR A 55 22.13 -15.80 17.28
N GLY A 56 21.54 -16.05 18.45
CA GLY A 56 22.16 -15.80 19.76
C GLY A 56 22.11 -14.34 20.22
N GLU A 57 21.16 -13.58 19.68
CA GLU A 57 20.92 -12.17 19.95
C GLU A 57 20.43 -11.87 21.37
N VAL A 58 20.83 -10.71 21.90
CA VAL A 58 20.25 -10.08 23.08
C VAL A 58 19.08 -9.21 22.63
N VAL A 59 17.89 -9.55 23.13
CA VAL A 59 16.67 -8.80 22.83
C VAL A 59 16.28 -7.86 23.97
N SER A 60 15.52 -6.82 23.64
CA SER A 60 15.00 -5.89 24.65
C SER A 60 13.65 -5.29 24.26
N GLU A 61 13.03 -4.61 25.23
CA GLU A 61 11.69 -4.07 25.10
C GLU A 61 11.61 -2.87 24.15
N LEU A 62 10.58 -2.85 23.30
CA LEU A 62 10.27 -1.72 22.42
C LEU A 62 9.75 -0.51 23.19
N SER A 63 10.01 0.69 22.67
CA SER A 63 9.44 1.92 23.24
C SER A 63 7.92 1.97 23.09
N HIS A 64 7.24 2.74 23.95
CA HIS A 64 5.78 2.90 23.90
C HIS A 64 5.30 3.40 22.52
N ALA A 65 6.03 4.32 21.90
CA ALA A 65 5.69 4.87 20.59
C ALA A 65 5.80 3.83 19.47
N ILE A 66 6.81 2.95 19.49
CA ILE A 66 6.90 1.84 18.53
C ILE A 66 5.71 0.89 18.72
N LYS A 67 5.36 0.52 19.96
CA LYS A 67 4.20 -0.32 20.24
C LYS A 67 2.90 0.29 19.70
N THR A 68 2.74 1.61 19.81
CA THR A 68 1.60 2.34 19.23
C THR A 68 1.58 2.30 17.70
N ASN A 69 2.73 2.44 17.03
CA ASN A 69 2.83 2.29 15.58
C ASN A 69 2.45 0.87 15.13
N VAL A 70 2.97 -0.17 15.81
CA VAL A 70 2.65 -1.58 15.52
C VAL A 70 1.15 -1.84 15.66
N ARG A 71 0.53 -1.39 16.76
CA ARG A 71 -0.93 -1.50 16.95
C ARG A 71 -1.69 -0.81 15.82
N THR A 72 -1.27 0.39 15.43
CA THR A 72 -1.90 1.15 14.35
C THR A 72 -1.81 0.40 13.02
N ILE A 73 -0.64 -0.15 12.69
CA ILE A 73 -0.43 -0.92 11.46
C ILE A 73 -1.35 -2.16 11.47
N LEU A 74 -1.25 -3.00 12.50
CA LEU A 74 -2.03 -4.24 12.58
C LEU A 74 -3.54 -3.97 12.60
N LYS A 75 -4.01 -3.05 13.44
CA LYS A 75 -5.44 -2.82 13.68
C LYS A 75 -6.12 -1.89 12.71
N SER A 76 -5.44 -0.83 12.30
CA SER A 76 -6.06 0.23 11.49
C SER A 76 -5.73 0.11 10.01
N TYR A 77 -4.61 -0.54 9.64
CA TYR A 77 -4.18 -0.64 8.24
C TYR A 77 -4.26 -2.05 7.66
N ILE A 78 -3.98 -3.10 8.42
CA ILE A 78 -4.00 -4.47 7.90
C ILE A 78 -5.34 -5.17 8.19
N GLU A 79 -5.76 -5.21 9.46
CA GLU A 79 -7.00 -5.90 9.87
C GLU A 79 -8.25 -5.54 9.04
N PRO A 80 -8.47 -4.28 8.62
CA PRO A 80 -9.65 -3.95 7.82
C PRO A 80 -9.63 -4.52 6.39
N LEU A 81 -8.45 -4.92 5.88
CA LEU A 81 -8.26 -5.33 4.49
C LEU A 81 -8.28 -6.85 4.31
N VAL A 82 -7.87 -7.59 5.33
CA VAL A 82 -7.62 -9.04 5.26
C VAL A 82 -8.51 -9.81 6.24
N GLY A 83 -8.76 -11.08 5.95
CA GLY A 83 -9.61 -11.97 6.75
C GLY A 83 -9.06 -12.33 8.14
N LEU A 84 -7.97 -11.71 8.60
CA LEU A 84 -7.41 -11.90 9.92
C LEU A 84 -7.99 -10.93 10.96
N THR A 85 -7.90 -11.30 12.24
CA THR A 85 -8.04 -10.40 13.39
C THR A 85 -6.78 -10.49 14.24
N PHE A 86 -6.25 -9.34 14.68
CA PHE A 86 -5.05 -9.32 15.50
C PHE A 86 -5.40 -9.16 16.98
N THR A 87 -4.80 -9.89 17.91
CA THR A 87 -5.11 -9.70 19.34
C THR A 87 -3.81 -9.52 20.12
N GLU A 88 -3.64 -8.34 20.74
CA GLU A 88 -2.52 -8.13 21.65
C GLU A 88 -2.73 -8.96 22.91
N VAL A 89 -1.75 -9.78 23.27
CA VAL A 89 -1.75 -10.56 24.50
C VAL A 89 -0.60 -10.10 25.42
N SER A 90 -0.82 -10.22 26.72
CA SER A 90 0.22 -9.92 27.69
C SER A 90 1.33 -10.97 27.64
N GLU A 91 2.58 -10.48 27.68
CA GLU A 91 3.75 -11.34 27.63
C GLU A 91 4.26 -11.68 29.04
N ALA A 92 4.41 -12.99 29.29
CA ALA A 92 4.93 -13.58 30.52
C ALA A 92 5.70 -14.87 30.21
N SER A 93 6.40 -15.43 31.21
CA SER A 93 7.12 -16.69 31.03
C SER A 93 6.17 -17.81 30.55
N GLY A 94 6.47 -18.37 29.38
CA GLY A 94 5.64 -19.40 28.73
C GLY A 94 4.29 -18.93 28.19
N THR A 95 3.99 -17.63 28.20
CA THR A 95 2.74 -17.06 27.64
C THR A 95 3.06 -15.81 26.82
N TYR A 96 2.96 -15.91 25.50
CA TYR A 96 3.25 -14.85 24.55
C TYR A 96 2.39 -15.00 23.30
N GLY A 97 2.36 -13.97 22.46
CA GLY A 97 1.65 -14.00 21.18
C GLY A 97 2.37 -14.85 20.14
N GLN A 98 1.65 -15.25 19.09
CA GLN A 98 2.23 -15.98 17.96
C GLN A 98 3.22 -15.14 17.14
N MET A 99 3.09 -13.81 17.21
CA MET A 99 4.03 -12.85 16.62
C MET A 99 4.58 -11.98 17.76
N ARG A 100 5.88 -12.06 18.05
CA ARG A 100 6.51 -11.24 19.09
C ARG A 100 7.36 -10.17 18.46
N LEU A 101 7.36 -8.98 19.06
CA LEU A 101 8.17 -7.86 18.57
C LEU A 101 9.15 -7.39 19.64
N MET A 102 10.39 -7.13 19.21
CA MET A 102 11.49 -6.78 20.10
C MET A 102 12.55 -5.90 19.44
N PHE A 103 13.34 -5.21 20.26
CA PHE A 103 14.66 -4.76 19.83
C PHE A 103 15.63 -5.93 19.88
N SER A 104 16.66 -5.90 19.04
CA SER A 104 17.70 -6.92 18.97
C SER A 104 19.06 -6.30 18.73
N ASP A 105 20.07 -6.78 19.45
CA ASP A 105 21.49 -6.45 19.22
C ASP A 105 22.08 -7.21 18.03
N ALA A 106 21.34 -8.15 17.41
CA ALA A 106 21.70 -8.73 16.11
C ALA A 106 21.51 -7.74 14.95
N GLY A 107 21.07 -6.50 15.23
CA GLY A 107 21.50 -5.34 14.43
C GLY A 107 23.03 -5.21 14.32
N GLY A 108 23.79 -5.89 15.19
CA GLY A 108 25.24 -6.10 15.15
C GLY A 108 25.73 -7.11 14.11
N GLN A 109 24.84 -7.87 13.46
CA GLN A 109 25.13 -8.53 12.17
C GLN A 109 24.98 -7.55 10.98
N GLY A 110 24.63 -6.28 11.25
CA GLY A 110 24.52 -5.19 10.26
C GLY A 110 23.12 -4.96 9.67
N ALA A 111 22.10 -5.72 10.09
CA ALA A 111 20.74 -5.58 9.60
C ALA A 111 19.98 -4.44 10.28
N TYR A 112 19.14 -3.72 9.52
CA TYR A 112 18.29 -2.64 10.04
C TYR A 112 17.07 -3.19 10.81
N ALA A 113 16.42 -4.22 10.27
CA ALA A 113 15.39 -5.03 10.90
C ALA A 113 15.33 -6.39 10.19
N TYR A 114 14.67 -7.37 10.79
CA TYR A 114 14.32 -8.64 10.15
C TYR A 114 13.13 -9.31 10.85
N ALA A 115 12.50 -10.24 10.15
CA ALA A 115 11.44 -11.07 10.70
C ALA A 115 11.53 -12.50 10.19
N PHE A 116 11.00 -13.44 10.98
CA PHE A 116 10.81 -14.82 10.55
C PHE A 116 9.46 -14.99 9.86
N TYR A 117 9.38 -15.91 8.90
CA TYR A 117 8.10 -16.26 8.26
C TYR A 117 7.15 -17.01 9.23
N PRO A 118 5.84 -17.14 8.91
CA PRO A 118 4.85 -17.92 9.67
C PRO A 118 5.17 -19.41 9.87
N GLU A 119 6.15 -19.91 9.13
CA GLU A 119 6.82 -21.17 9.34
C GLU A 119 8.30 -20.88 9.18
N ALA A 120 9.08 -21.19 10.20
CA ALA A 120 10.50 -21.18 10.05
C ALA A 120 10.89 -22.61 9.63
N ASP A 121 10.92 -22.85 8.33
CA ASP A 121 11.67 -23.97 7.77
C ASP A 121 13.04 -23.39 7.44
N ASP A 122 13.96 -23.44 8.41
CA ASP A 122 15.36 -23.31 8.03
C ASP A 122 15.82 -24.69 7.55
N ALA A 123 16.52 -24.71 6.42
CA ALA A 123 17.32 -25.86 6.00
C ALA A 123 18.50 -26.15 6.98
N TYR A 124 18.51 -25.48 8.14
CA TYR A 124 19.56 -25.48 9.15
C TYR A 124 19.22 -26.38 10.37
N ASN A 125 18.15 -27.17 10.28
CA ASN A 125 17.89 -28.34 11.10
C ASN A 125 18.01 -28.04 12.61
N ARG A 126 17.31 -27.01 13.10
CA ARG A 126 17.14 -26.81 14.54
C ARG A 126 15.78 -27.38 14.98
N ALA A 127 15.77 -28.16 16.06
CA ALA A 127 14.55 -28.76 16.60
C ALA A 127 13.62 -27.74 17.32
N GLU A 128 14.03 -26.47 17.38
CA GLU A 128 13.36 -25.37 18.12
C GLU A 128 12.73 -24.30 17.20
N VAL A 129 12.76 -24.49 15.87
CA VAL A 129 12.56 -23.43 14.88
C VAL A 129 11.13 -22.87 14.87
N ASN A 130 10.15 -23.62 15.35
CA ASN A 130 8.78 -23.13 15.47
C ASN A 130 8.58 -22.07 16.57
N SER A 131 9.45 -21.97 17.59
CA SER A 131 9.21 -21.04 18.71
C SER A 131 9.51 -19.56 18.39
N ILE A 132 10.12 -19.29 17.24
CA ILE A 132 10.48 -17.93 16.77
C ILE A 132 9.77 -17.55 15.46
N ALA A 133 8.86 -18.39 14.96
CA ALA A 133 8.09 -18.10 13.76
C ALA A 133 7.35 -16.78 13.91
N SER A 134 7.31 -15.97 12.85
CA SER A 134 6.71 -14.63 12.85
C SER A 134 7.32 -13.60 13.82
N ASP A 135 8.40 -13.91 14.54
CA ASP A 135 9.02 -12.91 15.43
C ASP A 135 9.74 -11.82 14.64
N ILE A 136 9.61 -10.57 15.10
CA ILE A 136 10.10 -9.36 14.45
C ILE A 136 11.17 -8.71 15.32
N HIS A 137 12.33 -8.48 14.73
CA HIS A 137 13.52 -7.91 15.35
C HIS A 137 13.85 -6.57 14.74
N LEU A 138 13.85 -5.53 15.57
CA LEU A 138 14.23 -4.17 15.19
C LEU A 138 15.64 -3.90 15.69
N SER A 139 16.50 -3.30 14.86
CA SER A 139 17.85 -2.95 15.31
C SER A 139 17.79 -1.89 16.41
N ASP A 140 18.43 -2.22 17.52
CA ASP A 140 18.47 -1.38 18.70
C ASP A 140 19.33 -0.13 18.52
N ALA A 141 20.14 -0.07 17.46
CA ALA A 141 20.91 1.10 17.03
C ALA A 141 20.00 2.28 16.65
N TYR A 142 18.76 2.02 16.25
CA TYR A 142 17.79 3.02 15.82
C TYR A 142 16.72 3.30 16.88
N ARG A 143 17.01 3.03 18.16
CA ARG A 143 16.05 3.21 19.26
C ARG A 143 15.75 4.66 19.62
N ASP A 144 16.70 5.58 19.39
CA ASP A 144 16.60 6.97 19.83
C ASP A 144 16.13 7.91 18.69
N PRO A 145 14.91 8.47 18.78
CA PRO A 145 14.40 9.40 17.77
C PRO A 145 15.16 10.73 17.73
N ALA A 146 15.91 11.10 18.78
CA ALA A 146 16.73 12.31 18.78
C ALA A 146 18.00 12.17 17.94
N VAL A 147 18.47 10.94 17.72
CA VAL A 147 19.68 10.65 16.94
C VAL A 147 19.35 10.49 15.46
N ASP A 148 18.33 9.70 15.13
CA ASP A 148 17.92 9.47 13.74
C ASP A 148 16.38 9.45 13.59
N PRO A 149 15.74 10.62 13.51
CA PRO A 149 14.28 10.70 13.45
C PRO A 149 13.68 10.10 12.17
N ARG A 150 14.46 9.89 11.10
CA ARG A 150 13.93 9.33 9.84
C ARG A 150 13.95 7.81 9.82
N ASN A 151 15.00 7.21 10.39
CA ASN A 151 15.17 5.76 10.48
C ASN A 151 14.80 5.20 11.86
N ASN A 152 14.33 6.01 12.80
CA ASN A 152 13.79 5.50 14.05
C ASN A 152 12.39 4.90 13.85
N PHE A 153 12.14 3.73 14.46
CA PHE A 153 10.86 3.00 14.34
C PHE A 153 9.69 3.66 15.09
N ALA A 154 9.97 4.59 16.01
CA ALA A 154 8.94 5.32 16.76
C ALA A 154 8.36 6.48 15.96
N SER A 155 9.03 6.93 14.90
CA SER A 155 8.52 7.93 13.99
C SER A 155 7.26 7.44 13.29
N GLY A 156 6.29 8.32 13.12
CA GLY A 156 4.98 7.98 12.58
C GLY A 156 4.96 7.74 11.07
N PRO A 157 3.74 7.67 10.48
CA PRO A 157 3.53 7.52 9.05
C PRO A 157 4.40 8.46 8.20
N GLY A 158 5.07 7.89 7.20
CA GLY A 158 5.90 8.63 6.23
C GLY A 158 7.40 8.61 6.58
N SER A 159 7.77 8.04 7.73
CA SER A 159 9.17 7.75 8.08
C SER A 159 9.60 6.39 7.51
N HIS A 160 10.92 6.21 7.34
CA HIS A 160 11.48 4.92 6.90
C HIS A 160 11.27 3.84 7.98
N GLY A 161 11.40 4.20 9.26
CA GLY A 161 11.11 3.29 10.37
C GLY A 161 9.67 2.78 10.36
N PHE A 162 8.69 3.64 10.08
CA PHE A 162 7.29 3.22 9.98
C PHE A 162 7.04 2.28 8.80
N THR A 163 7.56 2.58 7.61
CA THR A 163 7.48 1.66 6.46
C THR A 163 8.11 0.31 6.78
N THR A 164 9.23 0.31 7.50
CA THR A 164 9.92 -0.93 7.85
C THR A 164 9.12 -1.77 8.83
N LEU A 165 8.39 -1.16 9.77
CA LEU A 165 7.42 -1.91 10.57
C LEU A 165 6.37 -2.60 9.70
N ILE A 166 5.86 -1.95 8.66
CA ILE A 166 4.93 -2.58 7.70
C ILE A 166 5.62 -3.73 6.94
N HIS A 167 6.87 -3.52 6.51
CA HIS A 167 7.69 -4.51 5.80
C HIS A 167 7.89 -5.78 6.64
N GLU A 168 8.38 -5.64 7.88
CA GLU A 168 8.65 -6.78 8.76
C GLU A 168 7.35 -7.50 9.17
N ILE A 169 6.26 -6.76 9.37
CA ILE A 169 4.94 -7.38 9.57
C ILE A 169 4.50 -8.14 8.32
N GLY A 170 4.82 -7.65 7.11
CA GLY A 170 4.60 -8.36 5.85
C GLY A 170 5.32 -9.71 5.82
N HIS A 171 6.60 -9.74 6.18
CA HIS A 171 7.37 -10.99 6.34
C HIS A 171 6.76 -11.92 7.39
N ALA A 172 6.45 -11.39 8.57
CA ALA A 172 5.83 -12.15 9.65
C ALA A 172 4.46 -12.72 9.26
N LEU A 173 3.79 -12.16 8.24
CA LEU A 173 2.55 -12.62 7.64
C LEU A 173 2.74 -13.50 6.38
N GLY A 174 3.97 -13.76 5.92
CA GLY A 174 4.25 -14.66 4.80
C GLY A 174 4.51 -13.97 3.44
N LEU A 175 4.85 -12.68 3.44
CA LEU A 175 5.31 -12.00 2.23
C LEU A 175 6.82 -12.08 2.10
N LYS A 176 7.35 -12.49 0.94
CA LYS A 176 8.79 -12.44 0.62
C LYS A 176 9.16 -11.16 -0.15
N HIS A 177 10.46 -10.89 -0.25
CA HIS A 177 10.95 -9.87 -1.18
C HIS A 177 10.60 -10.22 -2.63
N PRO A 178 10.26 -9.22 -3.46
CA PRO A 178 9.79 -9.46 -4.82
C PRO A 178 10.90 -9.73 -5.83
N GLY A 179 12.18 -9.56 -5.47
CA GLY A 179 13.32 -9.70 -6.37
C GLY A 179 14.32 -10.77 -5.94
N ASN A 180 15.31 -11.04 -6.80
CA ASN A 180 16.41 -11.97 -6.51
C ASN A 180 17.48 -11.31 -5.64
N TYR A 181 17.08 -10.90 -4.44
CA TYR A 181 17.95 -10.30 -3.44
C TYR A 181 17.43 -10.65 -2.05
N ASN A 182 18.35 -10.60 -1.10
CA ASN A 182 18.08 -10.63 0.33
C ASN A 182 19.20 -9.87 1.03
N SER A 183 18.94 -9.27 2.19
CA SER A 183 20.00 -8.71 3.05
C SER A 183 20.79 -9.83 3.76
N GLY A 184 20.27 -11.06 3.77
CA GLY A 184 20.91 -12.25 4.33
C GLY A 184 21.45 -13.24 3.27
N PRO A 185 22.03 -14.38 3.71
CA PRO A 185 22.69 -15.36 2.84
C PRO A 185 21.73 -16.21 1.98
N ASP A 186 20.42 -16.17 2.26
CA ASP A 186 19.43 -16.99 1.56
C ASP A 186 19.03 -16.36 0.22
N ILE A 187 19.23 -17.12 -0.85
CA ILE A 187 18.76 -16.78 -2.20
C ILE A 187 17.23 -16.95 -2.20
N ALA A 188 16.50 -15.86 -2.44
CA ALA A 188 15.06 -15.91 -2.59
C ALA A 188 14.66 -16.86 -3.74
N ALA A 189 13.68 -17.73 -3.53
CA ALA A 189 13.10 -18.49 -4.61
C ALA A 189 12.19 -17.57 -5.47
N GLY A 190 12.25 -17.75 -6.80
CA GLY A 190 11.33 -17.11 -7.71
C GLY A 190 9.88 -17.63 -7.53
N PRO A 191 8.89 -17.02 -8.21
CA PRO A 191 9.03 -15.97 -9.22
C PRO A 191 9.38 -14.60 -8.64
N PHE A 192 9.81 -13.68 -9.51
CA PHE A 192 10.18 -12.30 -9.17
C PHE A 192 9.41 -11.29 -10.01
N LEU A 193 9.26 -10.08 -9.49
CA LEU A 193 8.74 -8.96 -10.26
C LEU A 193 9.76 -8.52 -11.33
N PRO A 194 9.28 -8.06 -12.51
CA PRO A 194 10.10 -7.26 -13.40
C PRO A 194 10.62 -6.02 -12.69
N SER A 195 11.83 -5.55 -13.04
CA SER A 195 12.47 -4.41 -12.39
C SER A 195 11.66 -3.11 -12.44
N SER A 196 10.83 -2.93 -13.48
CA SER A 196 9.93 -1.78 -13.58
C SER A 196 8.82 -1.78 -12.53
N LEU A 197 8.47 -2.95 -11.99
CA LEU A 197 7.40 -3.14 -11.01
C LEU A 197 7.92 -3.39 -9.59
N ASP A 198 9.20 -3.68 -9.44
CA ASP A 198 9.88 -3.79 -8.15
C ASP A 198 10.25 -2.41 -7.59
N ASN A 199 9.28 -1.76 -6.93
CA ASN A 199 9.43 -0.43 -6.35
C ASN A 199 8.33 -0.12 -5.30
N LEU A 200 8.55 0.95 -4.52
CA LEU A 200 7.70 1.38 -3.41
C LEU A 200 6.27 1.84 -3.80
N HIS A 201 5.93 1.94 -5.08
CA HIS A 201 4.52 2.12 -5.47
C HIS A 201 3.71 0.85 -5.44
N ASN A 202 4.36 -0.29 -5.64
CA ASN A 202 3.68 -1.56 -5.80
C ASN A 202 3.73 -2.40 -4.54
N THR A 203 4.86 -2.37 -3.81
CA THR A 203 5.07 -3.20 -2.63
C THR A 203 6.03 -2.54 -1.64
N VAL A 204 5.74 -2.64 -0.34
CA VAL A 204 6.69 -2.27 0.72
C VAL A 204 7.81 -3.30 0.87
N MET A 205 7.66 -4.49 0.29
CA MET A 205 8.63 -5.59 0.37
C MET A 205 9.88 -5.37 -0.53
N THR A 206 9.89 -4.34 -1.35
CA THR A 206 11.01 -4.00 -2.23
C THR A 206 12.21 -3.42 -1.48
N TYR A 207 13.42 -3.66 -2.00
CA TYR A 207 14.63 -2.91 -1.62
C TYR A 207 14.92 -1.69 -2.51
N ASN A 208 14.10 -1.46 -3.54
CA ASN A 208 14.18 -0.26 -4.36
C ASN A 208 13.45 0.89 -3.67
N LEU A 209 14.12 1.52 -2.71
CA LEU A 209 13.55 2.52 -1.80
C LEU A 209 13.49 3.95 -2.38
N ALA A 210 13.43 4.10 -3.71
CA ALA A 210 13.39 5.41 -4.34
C ALA A 210 12.08 6.18 -4.06
N GLY A 211 12.22 7.45 -3.66
CA GLY A 211 11.11 8.36 -3.36
C GLY A 211 10.68 8.35 -1.89
N SER A 212 9.46 8.78 -1.63
CA SER A 212 8.88 8.87 -0.30
C SER A 212 8.49 7.50 0.25
N SER A 213 8.59 7.37 1.57
CA SER A 213 8.18 6.20 2.34
C SER A 213 6.65 5.97 2.31
N PRO A 214 6.20 4.73 2.05
CA PRO A 214 4.81 4.33 2.21
C PRO A 214 4.29 4.41 3.65
N THR A 215 3.02 4.79 3.79
CA THR A 215 2.31 4.82 5.09
C THR A 215 1.29 3.71 5.27
N THR A 216 1.05 2.94 4.22
CA THR A 216 0.14 1.79 4.18
C THR A 216 0.83 0.64 3.48
N LEU A 217 0.18 -0.52 3.47
CA LEU A 217 0.45 -1.54 2.45
C LEU A 217 0.25 -0.95 1.04
N MET A 218 1.04 -1.40 0.08
CA MET A 218 0.95 -1.02 -1.33
C MET A 218 0.13 -2.07 -2.11
N PRO A 219 -0.33 -1.79 -3.35
CA PRO A 219 -1.34 -2.60 -4.04
C PRO A 219 -1.01 -4.10 -4.13
N PHE A 220 0.25 -4.47 -4.34
CA PHE A 220 0.65 -5.88 -4.45
C PHE A 220 0.73 -6.54 -3.07
N ASP A 221 1.11 -5.81 -2.03
CA ASP A 221 1.07 -6.32 -0.65
C ASP A 221 -0.36 -6.66 -0.23
N ILE A 222 -1.30 -5.76 -0.53
CA ILE A 222 -2.72 -5.94 -0.24
C ILE A 222 -3.26 -7.17 -0.99
N ALA A 223 -3.01 -7.27 -2.30
CA ALA A 223 -3.46 -8.39 -3.10
C ALA A 223 -2.86 -9.73 -2.61
N ALA A 224 -1.58 -9.75 -2.25
CA ALA A 224 -0.92 -10.93 -1.72
C ALA A 224 -1.50 -11.35 -0.35
N LEU A 225 -1.66 -10.43 0.59
CA LEU A 225 -2.24 -10.75 1.89
C LEU A 225 -3.73 -11.15 1.80
N GLN A 226 -4.50 -10.52 0.91
CA GLN A 226 -5.88 -10.91 0.62
C GLN A 226 -5.96 -12.31 -0.02
N HIS A 227 -4.98 -12.72 -0.84
CA HIS A 227 -4.89 -14.09 -1.32
C HIS A 227 -4.58 -15.08 -0.17
N LEU A 228 -3.62 -14.75 0.70
CA LEU A 228 -3.23 -15.60 1.82
C LEU A 228 -4.36 -15.79 2.85
N TYR A 229 -5.15 -14.74 3.10
CA TYR A 229 -6.04 -14.67 4.27
C TYR A 229 -7.50 -14.34 3.95
N GLY A 230 -7.84 -14.12 2.68
CA GLY A 230 -9.14 -13.63 2.25
C GLY A 230 -9.25 -12.10 2.34
N ALA A 231 -10.05 -11.51 1.46
CA ALA A 231 -10.33 -10.08 1.46
C ALA A 231 -11.51 -9.73 2.37
N LYS A 232 -11.36 -8.67 3.18
CA LYS A 232 -12.50 -7.97 3.78
C LYS A 232 -12.92 -6.84 2.86
N ARG A 233 -14.23 -6.63 2.76
CA ARG A 233 -14.79 -5.57 1.91
C ARG A 233 -14.73 -4.23 2.64
N VAL A 234 -14.16 -3.22 1.99
CA VAL A 234 -13.98 -1.85 2.49
C VAL A 234 -14.89 -0.90 1.69
N ASN A 235 -15.50 0.10 2.34
CA ASN A 235 -16.22 1.20 1.70
C ASN A 235 -17.29 0.82 0.65
N VAL A 236 -17.97 -0.31 0.85
CA VAL A 236 -18.87 -1.02 -0.10
C VAL A 236 -20.09 -0.25 -0.66
N GLY A 237 -20.28 1.00 -0.25
CA GLY A 237 -21.36 1.87 -0.71
C GLY A 237 -20.81 2.99 -1.58
N LYS A 238 -21.65 3.95 -1.95
CA LYS A 238 -21.15 5.15 -2.65
C LYS A 238 -20.20 5.94 -1.73
N THR A 239 -18.95 6.08 -2.15
CA THR A 239 -17.91 6.77 -1.40
C THR A 239 -17.34 7.95 -2.20
N THR A 240 -17.09 9.07 -1.53
CA THR A 240 -16.37 10.20 -2.11
C THR A 240 -15.03 10.34 -1.44
N TYR A 241 -13.96 10.30 -2.23
CA TYR A 241 -12.59 10.52 -1.81
C TYR A 241 -12.17 11.94 -2.19
N ALA A 242 -12.14 12.84 -1.22
CA ALA A 242 -11.83 14.25 -1.44
C ALA A 242 -10.34 14.53 -1.21
N PHE A 243 -9.61 14.81 -2.29
CA PHE A 243 -8.18 15.02 -2.29
C PHE A 243 -7.81 16.49 -2.02
N THR A 244 -6.80 16.70 -1.19
CA THR A 244 -6.18 18.01 -0.93
C THR A 244 -4.72 18.07 -1.40
N SER A 245 -4.11 16.91 -1.63
CA SER A 245 -2.86 16.73 -2.36
C SER A 245 -2.87 15.34 -3.01
N THR A 246 -1.94 15.03 -3.91
CA THR A 246 -1.82 13.69 -4.52
C THR A 246 -1.57 12.56 -3.52
N HIS A 247 -1.17 12.89 -2.30
CA HIS A 247 -0.82 11.97 -1.22
C HIS A 247 -1.65 12.23 0.05
N ALA A 248 -2.78 12.94 -0.06
CA ALA A 248 -3.69 13.17 1.05
C ALA A 248 -5.14 13.32 0.58
N PHE A 249 -6.04 12.58 1.21
CA PHE A 249 -7.48 12.64 0.94
C PHE A 249 -8.30 12.36 2.19
N THR A 250 -9.59 12.72 2.13
CA THR A 250 -10.56 12.40 3.16
C THR A 250 -11.68 11.54 2.58
N SER A 251 -12.16 10.57 3.37
CA SER A 251 -13.31 9.73 3.04
C SER A 251 -14.03 9.31 4.33
N GLY A 252 -15.36 9.39 4.35
CA GLY A 252 -16.16 9.01 5.53
C GLY A 252 -15.83 9.77 6.82
N GLY A 253 -15.20 10.96 6.73
CA GLY A 253 -14.71 11.73 7.89
C GLY A 253 -13.32 11.31 8.38
N THR A 254 -12.70 10.30 7.76
CA THR A 254 -11.32 9.87 8.04
C THR A 254 -10.36 10.54 7.06
N ALA A 255 -9.28 11.12 7.59
CA ALA A 255 -8.18 11.64 6.79
C ALA A 255 -7.11 10.56 6.58
N TRP A 256 -6.65 10.45 5.34
CA TRP A 256 -5.56 9.61 4.90
C TRP A 256 -4.47 10.50 4.31
N GLY A 257 -3.21 10.14 4.53
CA GLY A 257 -2.13 11.00 4.10
C GLY A 257 -1.75 12.07 5.12
N GLY A 258 -0.97 13.03 4.66
CA GLY A 258 -0.48 14.12 5.50
C GLY A 258 0.12 15.25 4.65
N PRO A 259 0.61 16.32 5.30
CA PRO A 259 1.19 17.47 4.61
C PRO A 259 2.58 17.18 4.01
N SER A 260 3.21 16.07 4.39
CA SER A 260 4.52 15.66 3.87
C SER A 260 4.35 14.66 2.73
N PRO A 261 5.21 14.74 1.69
CA PRO A 261 5.23 13.76 0.60
C PRO A 261 5.31 12.32 1.10
N GLN A 262 4.33 11.51 0.73
CA GLN A 262 4.22 10.11 1.15
C GLN A 262 3.57 9.26 0.06
N ARG A 263 3.58 7.94 0.27
CA ARG A 263 2.84 6.98 -0.55
C ARG A 263 1.77 6.30 0.26
N LEU A 264 0.63 6.02 -0.34
CA LEU A 264 -0.45 5.28 0.28
C LEU A 264 -1.33 4.60 -0.78
N THR A 265 -2.09 3.61 -0.35
CA THR A 265 -3.06 2.93 -1.19
C THR A 265 -4.48 3.28 -0.73
N LEU A 266 -5.31 3.71 -1.67
CA LEU A 266 -6.75 3.81 -1.52
C LEU A 266 -7.36 2.44 -1.85
N VAL A 267 -8.22 1.96 -0.96
CA VAL A 267 -8.92 0.68 -1.07
C VAL A 267 -10.43 0.92 -1.01
N ASP A 268 -11.13 0.47 -2.03
CA ASP A 268 -12.59 0.39 -2.09
C ASP A 268 -13.00 -0.97 -2.67
N SER A 269 -14.04 -1.59 -2.11
CA SER A 269 -14.53 -2.92 -2.51
C SER A 269 -15.92 -2.87 -3.14
N GLY A 270 -16.38 -1.70 -3.56
CA GLY A 270 -17.49 -1.52 -4.47
C GLY A 270 -18.40 -0.38 -4.07
N GLY A 271 -19.25 0.04 -4.98
CA GLY A 271 -19.98 1.29 -4.81
C GLY A 271 -20.15 1.94 -6.17
N VAL A 272 -20.43 3.23 -6.17
CA VAL A 272 -20.19 4.05 -7.36
C VAL A 272 -19.47 5.29 -6.90
N ASP A 273 -18.16 5.21 -6.95
CA ASP A 273 -17.25 5.99 -6.14
C ASP A 273 -16.75 7.21 -6.90
N THR A 274 -16.50 8.27 -6.14
CA THR A 274 -16.13 9.57 -6.68
C THR A 274 -14.78 9.98 -6.16
N LEU A 275 -13.83 10.08 -7.07
CA LEU A 275 -12.59 10.78 -6.86
C LEU A 275 -12.83 12.28 -7.02
N ASN A 276 -12.79 13.03 -5.92
CA ASN A 276 -12.99 14.47 -5.95
C ASN A 276 -11.66 15.21 -5.83
N LEU A 277 -11.21 15.78 -6.95
CA LEU A 277 -9.95 16.50 -7.10
C LEU A 277 -10.13 18.02 -7.14
N SER A 278 -11.35 18.52 -6.92
CA SER A 278 -11.68 19.94 -7.06
C SER A 278 -10.92 20.85 -6.09
N ALA A 279 -10.35 20.28 -5.02
CA ALA A 279 -9.58 21.00 -4.01
C ALA A 279 -8.06 20.86 -4.19
N LEU A 280 -7.59 20.15 -5.23
CA LEU A 280 -6.18 20.14 -5.57
C LEU A 280 -5.71 21.53 -6.03
N PRO A 281 -4.52 21.98 -5.59
CA PRO A 281 -3.98 23.26 -6.02
C PRO A 281 -3.69 23.25 -7.53
N LEU A 282 -3.80 24.42 -8.16
CA LEU A 282 -3.39 24.61 -9.55
C LEU A 282 -1.88 24.33 -9.69
N THR A 283 -1.49 23.53 -10.69
CA THR A 283 -0.08 23.27 -11.02
C THR A 283 0.18 23.56 -12.50
N SER A 284 1.41 23.91 -12.85
CA SER A 284 1.79 24.20 -14.24
C SER A 284 1.88 22.97 -15.14
N THR A 285 1.93 21.77 -14.54
CA THR A 285 1.98 20.50 -15.28
C THR A 285 0.69 19.72 -15.19
N GLY A 286 -0.24 20.09 -14.32
CA GLY A 286 -1.41 19.29 -13.98
C GLY A 286 -1.12 17.94 -13.34
N TYR A 287 -2.17 17.14 -13.23
CA TYR A 287 -2.18 15.84 -12.58
C TYR A 287 -2.35 14.70 -13.58
N TYR A 288 -1.77 13.55 -13.27
CA TYR A 288 -1.99 12.28 -13.94
C TYR A 288 -2.91 11.41 -13.07
N ILE A 289 -4.07 11.04 -13.60
CA ILE A 289 -5.09 10.24 -12.93
C ILE A 289 -5.28 8.94 -13.72
N ASP A 290 -4.77 7.82 -13.19
CA ASP A 290 -4.96 6.50 -13.79
C ASP A 290 -6.02 5.72 -13.02
N LEU A 291 -7.21 5.56 -13.60
CA LEU A 291 -8.34 4.86 -12.97
C LEU A 291 -8.26 3.34 -13.08
N ARG A 292 -7.30 2.79 -13.85
CA ARG A 292 -7.17 1.36 -14.08
C ARG A 292 -6.77 0.62 -12.80
N PRO A 293 -6.97 -0.71 -12.73
CA PRO A 293 -6.51 -1.53 -11.61
C PRO A 293 -5.06 -1.25 -11.21
N GLY A 294 -4.84 -0.90 -9.94
CA GLY A 294 -3.51 -0.57 -9.44
C GLY A 294 -3.02 0.83 -9.80
N GLY A 295 -3.79 1.64 -10.53
CA GLY A 295 -3.48 3.01 -10.95
C GLY A 295 -3.38 3.99 -9.78
N GLY A 296 -3.67 5.26 -9.99
CA GLY A 296 -3.53 6.25 -8.93
C GLY A 296 -3.48 7.69 -9.40
N ILE A 297 -3.02 8.58 -8.53
CA ILE A 297 -2.97 10.02 -8.77
C ILE A 297 -1.57 10.54 -8.44
N ALA A 298 -1.02 11.34 -9.36
CA ALA A 298 0.26 12.01 -9.20
C ALA A 298 0.26 13.37 -9.91
N GLU A 299 1.23 14.22 -9.58
CA GLU A 299 1.54 15.40 -10.41
C GLU A 299 2.23 14.88 -11.69
N GLN A 300 1.90 15.41 -12.87
CA GLN A 300 2.53 14.96 -14.13
C GLN A 300 4.05 15.17 -14.11
N SER A 301 4.53 16.20 -13.39
CA SER A 301 5.96 16.47 -13.19
C SER A 301 6.70 15.39 -12.37
N ASP A 302 5.97 14.61 -11.58
CA ASP A 302 6.52 13.52 -10.77
C ASP A 302 6.45 12.16 -11.50
N LEU A 303 5.77 12.09 -12.65
CA LEU A 303 5.61 10.85 -13.41
C LEU A 303 6.85 10.58 -14.28
N ASN A 304 7.53 9.49 -14.00
CA ASN A 304 8.47 8.90 -14.93
C ASN A 304 7.68 8.16 -16.02
N THR A 305 7.57 8.77 -17.19
CA THR A 305 6.80 8.23 -18.32
C THR A 305 7.36 6.94 -18.92
N VAL A 306 8.60 6.57 -18.60
CA VAL A 306 9.21 5.30 -19.04
C VAL A 306 8.80 4.16 -18.12
N THR A 307 8.81 4.39 -16.80
CA THR A 307 8.55 3.34 -15.81
C THR A 307 7.15 3.38 -15.21
N GLY A 308 6.40 4.47 -15.41
CA GLY A 308 5.12 4.75 -14.74
C GLY A 308 5.25 5.05 -13.24
N ASN A 309 6.49 5.23 -12.74
CA ASN A 309 6.75 5.47 -11.32
C ASN A 309 6.72 6.96 -10.99
N THR A 310 6.49 7.26 -9.73
CA THR A 310 6.50 8.64 -9.19
C THR A 310 7.23 8.62 -7.85
N SER A 311 7.64 9.78 -7.31
CA SER A 311 8.32 9.84 -6.01
C SER A 311 7.35 9.81 -4.82
N LYS A 312 6.09 10.19 -5.00
CA LYS A 312 5.05 10.26 -3.97
C LYS A 312 3.66 10.10 -4.61
N GLY A 313 2.62 9.94 -3.79
CA GLY A 313 1.23 9.96 -4.27
C GLY A 313 0.40 8.76 -3.83
N THR A 314 -0.82 8.70 -4.32
CA THR A 314 -1.80 7.67 -3.95
C THR A 314 -1.93 6.66 -5.08
N ARG A 315 -1.87 5.37 -4.74
CA ARG A 315 -2.22 4.27 -5.64
C ARG A 315 -3.60 3.71 -5.28
N PHE A 316 -4.21 3.00 -6.21
CA PHE A 316 -5.43 2.23 -5.96
C PHE A 316 -5.04 0.76 -5.73
N SER A 317 -5.75 0.03 -4.87
CA SER A 317 -5.60 -1.42 -4.83
C SER A 317 -5.99 -2.04 -6.18
N LEU A 318 -5.53 -3.26 -6.45
CA LEU A 318 -5.81 -3.92 -7.75
C LEU A 318 -7.30 -4.21 -7.97
N ASP A 319 -8.08 -4.31 -6.90
CA ASP A 319 -9.52 -4.57 -6.90
C ASP A 319 -10.39 -3.31 -6.75
N THR A 320 -9.79 -2.14 -6.48
CA THR A 320 -10.51 -0.87 -6.40
C THR A 320 -10.96 -0.44 -7.79
N THR A 321 -12.24 -0.10 -7.92
CA THR A 321 -12.80 0.56 -9.10
C THR A 321 -13.29 1.94 -8.70
N ILE A 322 -12.94 2.96 -9.50
CA ILE A 322 -13.45 4.33 -9.35
C ILE A 322 -14.21 4.67 -10.62
N GLU A 323 -15.50 4.98 -10.49
CA GLU A 323 -16.37 5.28 -11.63
C GLU A 323 -16.46 6.77 -11.92
N ARG A 324 -16.24 7.65 -10.95
CA ARG A 324 -16.44 9.09 -11.14
C ARG A 324 -15.22 9.91 -10.78
N VAL A 325 -14.93 10.91 -11.60
CA VAL A 325 -13.92 11.94 -11.32
C VAL A 325 -14.60 13.29 -11.33
N ILE A 326 -14.39 14.08 -10.28
CA ILE A 326 -14.58 15.54 -10.31
C ILE A 326 -13.18 16.11 -10.45
N ASN A 327 -12.84 16.62 -11.63
CA ASN A 327 -11.48 16.96 -11.99
C ASN A 327 -10.94 18.20 -11.24
N SER A 328 -9.62 18.41 -11.32
CA SER A 328 -8.98 19.60 -10.79
C SER A 328 -9.14 20.79 -11.73
N SER A 329 -8.48 21.91 -11.39
CA SER A 329 -8.41 23.11 -12.23
C SER A 329 -7.17 23.22 -13.11
N SER A 330 -6.26 22.24 -13.03
CA SER A 330 -5.05 22.19 -13.84
C SER A 330 -5.29 21.48 -15.17
N ASP A 331 -4.27 21.45 -16.03
CA ASP A 331 -4.27 20.72 -17.30
C ASP A 331 -3.99 19.22 -17.03
N ASP A 332 -5.03 18.44 -16.80
CA ASP A 332 -4.91 17.08 -16.28
C ASP A 332 -4.97 16.00 -17.36
N THR A 333 -4.30 14.88 -17.15
CA THR A 333 -4.45 13.67 -17.96
C THR A 333 -5.16 12.59 -17.16
N ILE A 334 -6.28 12.08 -17.66
CA ILE A 334 -7.10 11.05 -17.05
C ILE A 334 -7.10 9.80 -17.94
N VAL A 335 -6.73 8.65 -17.39
CA VAL A 335 -6.84 7.34 -18.05
C VAL A 335 -8.05 6.61 -17.47
N ALA A 336 -9.04 6.36 -18.32
CA ALA A 336 -10.26 5.63 -18.00
C ALA A 336 -9.96 4.16 -17.63
N ASN A 337 -10.89 3.54 -16.91
CA ASN A 337 -10.85 2.10 -16.63
C ASN A 337 -11.95 1.36 -17.41
N GLY A 338 -12.06 0.06 -17.19
CA GLY A 338 -13.05 -0.76 -17.91
C GLY A 338 -14.50 -0.58 -17.46
N ALA A 339 -14.75 0.20 -16.40
CA ALA A 339 -16.09 0.47 -15.88
C ALA A 339 -16.81 1.53 -16.73
N VAL A 340 -17.98 1.97 -16.29
CA VAL A 340 -18.64 3.15 -16.87
C VAL A 340 -18.16 4.38 -16.12
N ASN A 341 -17.26 5.14 -16.71
CA ASN A 341 -16.69 6.34 -16.12
C ASN A 341 -17.57 7.57 -16.35
N VAL A 342 -17.64 8.45 -15.34
CA VAL A 342 -18.25 9.78 -15.42
C VAL A 342 -17.20 10.83 -15.06
N PHE A 343 -16.83 11.64 -16.04
CA PHE A 343 -15.87 12.72 -15.90
C PHE A 343 -16.61 14.05 -15.70
N GLY A 344 -16.35 14.74 -14.60
CA GLY A 344 -16.97 16.00 -14.22
C GLY A 344 -15.95 16.98 -13.63
N GLY A 345 -16.43 18.03 -12.96
CA GLY A 345 -15.59 19.16 -12.52
C GLY A 345 -15.51 20.30 -13.54
N TYR A 346 -16.22 20.16 -14.65
CA TYR A 346 -16.30 21.15 -15.72
C TYR A 346 -17.40 22.17 -15.47
N GLY A 347 -17.05 23.45 -15.33
CA GLY A 347 -18.02 24.51 -15.12
C GLY A 347 -17.50 25.90 -15.47
N GLN A 348 -18.39 26.89 -15.53
CA GLN A 348 -17.97 28.28 -15.74
C GLN A 348 -17.34 28.91 -14.48
N ALA A 349 -17.76 28.46 -13.29
CA ALA A 349 -17.26 28.94 -12.00
C ALA A 349 -16.11 28.10 -11.42
N ILE A 350 -15.75 27.00 -12.07
CA ILE A 350 -14.62 26.14 -11.71
C ILE A 350 -13.61 26.33 -12.85
N ALA A 351 -12.41 26.83 -12.54
CA ALA A 351 -11.35 26.86 -13.55
C ALA A 351 -11.11 25.42 -14.02
N THR A 352 -11.18 25.18 -15.32
CA THR A 352 -10.85 23.90 -15.95
C THR A 352 -9.59 24.16 -16.75
N GLY A 353 -8.62 23.24 -16.73
CA GLY A 353 -7.47 23.30 -17.62
C GLY A 353 -7.77 22.81 -19.04
N ASN A 354 -6.71 22.48 -19.75
CA ASN A 354 -6.71 21.74 -21.00
C ASN A 354 -6.50 20.25 -20.71
N ASP A 355 -7.59 19.55 -20.48
CA ASP A 355 -7.56 18.16 -20.03
C ASP A 355 -7.46 17.16 -21.18
N ILE A 356 -6.87 16.00 -20.91
CA ILE A 356 -6.80 14.86 -21.80
C ILE A 356 -7.47 13.66 -21.13
N ILE A 357 -8.37 12.98 -21.85
CA ILE A 357 -8.99 11.73 -21.42
C ILE A 357 -8.60 10.62 -22.38
N GLU A 358 -7.98 9.57 -21.85
CA GLU A 358 -7.48 8.40 -22.57
C GLU A 358 -8.28 7.15 -22.22
N GLY A 359 -8.45 6.25 -23.19
CA GLY A 359 -9.07 4.94 -22.97
C GLY A 359 -10.59 4.97 -22.73
N ALA A 360 -11.24 6.13 -22.87
CA ALA A 360 -12.69 6.24 -22.73
C ALA A 360 -13.41 5.53 -23.89
N ASP A 361 -14.53 4.88 -23.60
CA ASP A 361 -15.39 4.21 -24.57
C ASP A 361 -16.82 4.80 -24.64
N SER A 362 -17.65 4.24 -25.51
CA SER A 362 -19.02 4.73 -25.76
C SER A 362 -19.97 4.71 -24.55
N ARG A 363 -19.63 3.99 -23.47
CA ARG A 363 -20.40 3.90 -22.23
C ARG A 363 -20.10 5.08 -21.31
N ASP A 364 -18.91 5.68 -21.45
CA ASP A 364 -18.45 6.74 -20.57
C ASP A 364 -19.19 8.06 -20.83
N GLN A 365 -19.27 8.87 -19.78
CA GLN A 365 -20.01 10.12 -19.80
C GLN A 365 -19.11 11.28 -19.42
N LEU A 366 -19.14 12.31 -20.25
CA LEU A 366 -18.56 13.61 -19.93
C LEU A 366 -19.66 14.55 -19.45
N ASN A 367 -19.60 14.96 -18.20
CA ASN A 367 -20.56 15.88 -17.60
C ASN A 367 -20.21 17.33 -17.92
N LEU A 368 -20.84 17.86 -18.97
CA LEU A 368 -20.81 19.27 -19.36
C LEU A 368 -22.13 20.00 -19.09
N SER A 369 -22.91 19.58 -18.10
CA SER A 369 -24.24 20.16 -17.83
C SER A 369 -24.21 21.65 -17.46
N ALA A 370 -23.04 22.17 -17.10
CA ALA A 370 -22.81 23.60 -16.84
C ALA A 370 -22.66 24.44 -18.13
N PHE A 371 -22.60 23.81 -19.30
CA PHE A 371 -22.47 24.45 -20.60
C PHE A 371 -23.72 24.23 -21.43
N ALA A 372 -24.14 25.25 -22.18
CA ALA A 372 -25.11 25.04 -23.24
C ALA A 372 -24.44 24.24 -24.36
N SER A 373 -25.12 23.27 -24.98
CA SER A 373 -24.51 22.45 -26.03
C SER A 373 -23.97 23.27 -27.20
N ALA A 374 -24.59 24.42 -27.50
CA ALA A 374 -24.14 25.35 -28.54
C ALA A 374 -22.88 26.15 -28.17
N SER A 375 -22.50 26.23 -26.89
CA SER A 375 -21.31 26.94 -26.43
C SER A 375 -20.05 26.05 -26.36
N VAL A 376 -20.18 24.76 -26.65
CA VAL A 376 -19.05 23.82 -26.68
C VAL A 376 -18.61 23.62 -28.12
N GLY A 377 -17.45 24.14 -28.48
CA GLY A 377 -16.84 23.91 -29.78
C GLY A 377 -16.43 22.44 -29.91
N ARG A 378 -16.60 21.86 -31.09
CA ARG A 378 -16.22 20.46 -31.36
C ARG A 378 -15.31 20.42 -32.57
N THR A 379 -14.07 20.01 -32.37
CA THR A 379 -13.06 19.93 -33.44
C THR A 379 -12.46 18.53 -33.47
N ARG A 380 -12.28 17.98 -34.66
CA ARG A 380 -11.53 16.74 -34.85
C ARG A 380 -10.05 17.08 -35.06
N ALA A 381 -9.17 16.49 -34.26
CA ALA A 381 -7.71 16.61 -34.39
C ALA A 381 -7.10 15.21 -34.57
N GLY A 382 -6.86 14.79 -35.82
CA GLY A 382 -6.46 13.41 -36.10
C GLY A 382 -7.54 12.39 -35.72
N SER A 383 -7.20 11.45 -34.84
CA SER A 383 -8.15 10.49 -34.22
C SER A 383 -8.90 11.07 -33.02
N ASP A 384 -8.51 12.23 -32.51
CA ASP A 384 -9.04 12.79 -31.26
C ASP A 384 -10.25 13.70 -31.49
N LEU A 385 -11.10 13.80 -30.48
CA LEU A 385 -12.14 14.82 -30.35
C LEU A 385 -11.69 15.88 -29.35
N VAL A 386 -11.58 17.12 -29.80
CA VAL A 386 -11.30 18.28 -28.94
C VAL A 386 -12.59 19.05 -28.70
N LEU A 387 -12.92 19.25 -27.44
CA LEU A 387 -14.05 20.05 -26.97
C LEU A 387 -13.53 21.38 -26.43
N ASP A 388 -13.87 22.48 -27.09
CA ASP A 388 -13.53 23.84 -26.64
C ASP A 388 -14.63 24.37 -25.71
N LEU A 389 -14.26 24.67 -24.47
CA LEU A 389 -15.17 25.17 -23.43
C LEU A 389 -15.10 26.70 -23.28
N GLY A 390 -14.35 27.39 -24.14
CA GLY A 390 -14.07 28.81 -24.09
C GLY A 390 -13.07 29.19 -22.98
N ALA A 391 -12.53 30.40 -23.10
CA ALA A 391 -11.53 30.97 -22.18
C ALA A 391 -10.25 30.11 -22.04
N GLU A 392 -9.77 29.57 -23.17
CA GLU A 392 -8.53 28.75 -23.26
C GLU A 392 -8.61 27.41 -22.49
N ARG A 393 -9.82 26.87 -22.36
CA ARG A 393 -10.09 25.59 -21.67
C ARG A 393 -10.60 24.58 -22.67
N SER A 394 -10.09 23.37 -22.61
CA SER A 394 -10.47 22.32 -23.54
C SER A 394 -10.43 20.94 -22.89
N ILE A 395 -11.14 20.00 -23.52
CA ILE A 395 -11.06 18.57 -23.18
C ILE A 395 -10.77 17.82 -24.46
N THR A 396 -9.68 17.08 -24.47
CA THR A 396 -9.31 16.19 -25.58
C THR A 396 -9.65 14.76 -25.21
N ILE A 397 -10.60 14.16 -25.93
CA ILE A 397 -10.89 12.73 -25.85
C ILE A 397 -10.03 12.02 -26.89
N LYS A 398 -9.04 11.27 -26.42
CA LYS A 398 -8.10 10.54 -27.26
C LYS A 398 -8.80 9.42 -28.03
N ASP A 399 -8.41 9.26 -29.29
CA ASP A 399 -8.84 8.16 -30.17
C ASP A 399 -10.37 8.02 -30.37
N TYR A 400 -11.12 9.08 -30.10
CA TYR A 400 -12.58 9.13 -30.26
C TYR A 400 -13.08 8.71 -31.65
N TYR A 401 -12.31 9.00 -32.70
CA TYR A 401 -12.62 8.65 -34.09
C TYR A 401 -11.76 7.51 -34.65
N ALA A 402 -10.99 6.82 -33.82
CA ALA A 402 -10.25 5.64 -34.25
C ALA A 402 -11.24 4.52 -34.63
N ALA A 403 -10.92 3.75 -35.67
CA ALA A 403 -11.70 2.57 -36.01
C ALA A 403 -11.50 1.50 -34.92
N ALA A 404 -12.60 0.91 -34.46
CA ALA A 404 -12.61 -0.16 -33.45
C ALA A 404 -11.85 -1.41 -33.88
#